data_AF-A0A3A1XEK5-F1
#
_entry.id   AF-A0A3A1XEK5-F1
#
_cell.length_a   1.000
_cell.length_b   1.000
_cell.length_c   1.000
_cell.angle_alpha   90.00
_cell.angle_beta   90.00
_cell.angle_gamma   90.00
#
_symmetry.space_group_name_H-M   'P 1'
#
loop_
_entity.id
_entity.type
_entity.pdbx_description
1 polymer ?
#
loop_
_entity_poly.entity_id
_entity_poly.type
_entity_poly.pdbx_seq_one_letter_code
_entity_poly.pdbx_strand_id
1 'polypeptide(L)' 'MKQLSIKPTIHKFENARDFAQEFKLGKGDLVITNQYIWEPYFGDLNL' A
#
# COMPACT_ATOMS: atom_id res chain seq x y z
N MET A 1 27.98 12.85 14.26
CA MET A 1 27.37 11.78 13.43
C MET A 1 26.00 12.28 13.00
N LYS A 2 25.64 12.25 11.72
CA LYS A 2 24.29 12.64 11.25
C LYS A 2 23.46 11.36 11.07
N GLN A 3 22.31 11.29 11.72
CA GLN A 3 21.40 10.15 11.62
C GLN A 3 20.39 10.40 10.50
N LEU A 4 20.19 9.40 9.64
CA LEU A 4 19.10 9.41 8.68
C LEU A 4 17.77 9.30 9.45
N SER A 5 16.89 10.29 9.28
CA SER A 5 15.53 10.27 9.81
C SER A 5 14.56 10.25 8.65
N ILE A 6 13.89 9.13 8.46
CA ILE A 6 12.78 9.00 7.52
C ILE A 6 11.50 9.09 8.35
N LYS A 7 10.74 10.16 8.16
CA LYS A 7 9.42 10.30 8.77
C LYS A 7 8.40 9.70 7.80
N PRO A 8 7.65 8.65 8.18
CA PRO A 8 6.61 8.11 7.33
C PRO A 8 5.47 9.10 7.19
N THR A 9 4.82 9.09 6.03
CA THR A 9 3.55 9.79 5.80
C THR A 9 2.42 8.80 6.03
N ILE A 10 1.46 9.16 6.87
CA ILE A 10 0.27 8.35 7.10
C ILE A 10 -0.80 8.82 6.10
N HIS A 11 -1.30 7.90 5.29
CA HIS A 11 -2.41 8.13 4.38
C HIS A 11 -3.64 7.37 4.88
N LYS A 12 -4.82 7.94 4.65
CA LYS A 12 -6.11 7.30 4.97
C LYS A 12 -6.95 7.26 3.70
N PHE A 13 -7.51 6.09 3.41
CA PHE A 13 -8.38 5.86 2.27
C PHE A 13 -9.66 5.17 2.74
N GLU A 14 -10.76 5.38 2.03
CA GLU A 14 -12.04 4.72 2.32
C GLU A 14 -12.04 3.26 1.85
N ASN A 15 -11.32 2.96 0.76
CA ASN A 15 -11.19 1.60 0.24
C ASN A 15 -9.80 1.35 -0.40
N ALA A 16 -9.45 0.08 -0.60
CA ALA A 16 -8.16 -0.31 -1.15
C ALA A 16 -7.98 0.00 -2.64
N ARG A 17 -9.07 0.18 -3.40
CA ARG A 17 -8.99 0.61 -4.80
C ARG A 17 -8.49 2.05 -4.90
N ASP A 18 -8.98 2.95 -4.06
CA ASP A 18 -8.52 4.34 -4.01
C ASP A 18 -7.03 4.41 -3.67
N PHE A 19 -6.59 3.60 -2.70
CA PHE A 19 -5.17 3.44 -2.38
C PHE A 19 -4.36 2.96 -3.60
N ALA A 20 -4.79 1.90 -4.27
CA ALA A 20 -4.08 1.35 -5.42
C ALA A 20 -4.01 2.34 -6.60
N GLN A 21 -5.06 3.13 -6.82
CA GLN A 21 -5.09 4.16 -7.87
C GLN A 21 -4.19 5.35 -7.53
N GLU A 22 -4.23 5.87 -6.30
CA GLU A 22 -3.43 7.01 -5.86
C GLU A 22 -1.93 6.72 -6.02
N PHE A 23 -1.50 5.52 -5.60
CA PHE A 23 -0.11 5.09 -5.72
C PHE A 23 0.24 4.46 -7.07
N LYS A 24 -0.74 4.33 -7.99
CA LYS A 24 -0.59 3.66 -9.30
C LYS A 24 0.04 2.28 -9.17
N LEU A 25 -0.41 1.54 -8.17
CA LEU A 25 0.15 0.26 -7.77
C LEU A 25 0.06 -0.73 -8.94
N GLY A 26 1.16 -1.42 -9.21
CA GLY A 26 1.18 -2.45 -10.24
C GLY A 26 2.32 -3.44 -10.08
N LYS A 27 2.51 -4.24 -11.14
CA LYS A 27 3.50 -5.32 -11.17
C LYS A 27 4.91 -4.80 -10.94
N GLY A 28 5.48 -5.10 -9.78
CA GLY A 28 6.83 -4.72 -9.37
C GLY A 28 6.88 -3.90 -8.08
N ASP A 29 5.74 -3.37 -7.64
CA ASP A 29 5.65 -2.69 -6.35
C ASP A 29 5.58 -3.67 -5.18
N LEU A 30 6.06 -3.24 -4.01
CA LEU A 30 6.04 -4.03 -2.78
C LEU A 30 5.02 -3.47 -1.80
N VAL A 31 3.99 -4.26 -1.49
CA VAL A 31 3.03 -3.97 -0.42
C VAL A 31 3.29 -4.93 0.74
N ILE A 32 3.51 -4.38 1.93
CA ILE A 32 3.70 -5.16 3.16
C ILE A 32 2.37 -5.19 3.91
N THR A 33 1.71 -6.34 3.90
CA THR A 33 0.48 -6.60 4.66
C THR A 33 0.38 -8.09 4.99
N ASN A 34 -0.54 -8.46 5.88
CA ASN A 34 -0.85 -9.87 6.12
C ASN A 34 -1.86 -10.41 5.09
N GLN A 35 -1.87 -11.73 4.90
CA GLN A 35 -2.74 -12.38 3.92
C GLN A 35 -4.23 -12.16 4.19
N TYR A 36 -4.64 -12.15 5.47
CA TYR A 36 -6.02 -11.95 5.89
C TYR A 36 -6.60 -10.58 5.49
N ILE A 37 -5.75 -9.55 5.40
CA ILE A 37 -6.13 -8.23 4.86
C ILE A 37 -5.97 -8.23 3.33
N TRP A 38 -4.91 -8.84 2.79
CA TRP A 38 -4.66 -8.82 1.36
C TRP A 38 -5.83 -9.40 0.55
N GLU A 39 -6.28 -10.61 0.88
CA GLU A 39 -7.30 -11.33 0.12
C GLU A 39 -8.60 -10.53 -0.07
N PRO A 40 -9.29 -10.02 0.98
CA PRO A 40 -10.56 -9.32 0.81
C PRO A 40 -10.45 -7.92 0.20
N TYR A 41 -9.28 -7.27 0.26
CA TYR A 41 -9.13 -5.87 -0.16
C TYR A 41 -8.36 -5.69 -1.47
N PHE A 42 -7.40 -6.58 -1.76
CA PHE A 42 -6.50 -6.48 -2.92
C PHE A 42 -6.62 -7.67 -3.88
N GLY A 43 -7.17 -8.81 -3.46
CA GLY A 43 -7.28 -10.01 -4.29
C GLY A 43 -7.99 -9.78 -5.63
N ASP A 44 -9.03 -8.93 -5.62
CA ASP A 44 -9.83 -8.60 -6.81
C ASP A 44 -9.27 -7.42 -7.62
N LEU A 45 -8.18 -6.77 -7.17
CA LEU A 45 -7.63 -5.59 -7.84
C LEU A 45 -6.72 -5.92 -9.04
N ASN A 46 -6.44 -7.20 -9.29
CA ASN A 46 -5.62 -7.69 -10.41
C ASN A 46 -4.30 -6.90 -10.59
N LEU A 47 -3.61 -6.69 -9.47
CA LEU A 47 -2.37 -5.90 -9.32
C LEU A 47 -1.12 -6.70 -9.67
#